data_AF-A0A7V6GX53-F1
#
_entry.id   AF-A0A7V6GX53-F1
#
_cell.length_a   1.000
_cell.length_b   1.000
_cell.length_c   1.000
_cell.angle_alpha   90.00
_cell.angle_beta   90.00
_cell.angle_gamma   90.00
#
_symmetry.space_group_name_H-M   'P 1'
#
loop_
_entity.id
_entity.type
_entity.pdbx_description
1 polymer ?
#
loop_
_entity_poly.entity_id
_entity_poly.type
_entity_poly.pdbx_seq_one_letter_code
_entity_poly.pdbx_strand_id
1 'polypeptide(L)'
;MAAGMGKRMAPLTEKIPKPLVKVFGKPMIETIIDGLVERGVKHIYVVVGYLKEQFDFLLQKYENLFLIENTEFRTINNISSIHAVAPIMGKEDCFICEADLYVADSSIFQAELKHSCYYGKMVKGHSDDWVFEQDENGRIIRVGKYGYDNFNMCGIAWFKAKDAKIIADAIVEAYKYPGTYENLFWDDIVNQQIKNVNLIVHEVFHNQITEIDSIAELEMVDPDYQKYN
;
A
#
# COMPACT_ATOMS: atom_id res chain seq x y z
N MET A 1 -3.44 -3.81 1.21
CA MET A 1 -2.64 -5.01 1.52
C MET A 1 -2.51 -5.11 3.03
N ALA A 2 -3.13 -6.11 3.67
CA ALA A 2 -3.31 -6.19 5.12
C ALA A 2 -2.86 -7.55 5.72
N ALA A 3 -2.14 -8.38 4.95
CA ALA A 3 -1.84 -9.76 5.36
C ALA A 3 -0.62 -9.91 6.29
N GLY A 4 0.24 -8.89 6.35
CA GLY A 4 1.51 -8.93 7.06
C GLY A 4 1.38 -9.03 8.59
N MET A 5 2.43 -9.56 9.24
CA MET A 5 2.44 -9.76 10.70
C MET A 5 2.71 -8.49 11.53
N GLY A 6 3.26 -7.42 10.94
CA GLY A 6 3.51 -6.16 11.65
C GLY A 6 4.46 -6.28 12.85
N LYS A 7 5.47 -7.16 12.80
CA LYS A 7 6.32 -7.52 13.96
C LYS A 7 7.04 -6.33 14.64
N ARG A 8 7.29 -5.24 13.91
CA ARG A 8 7.95 -4.03 14.42
C ARG A 8 7.13 -3.27 15.47
N MET A 9 5.83 -3.54 15.57
CA MET A 9 4.93 -2.94 16.55
C MET A 9 4.52 -3.91 17.67
N ALA A 10 5.28 -4.99 17.89
CA ALA A 10 5.08 -5.84 19.07
C ALA A 10 5.32 -5.03 20.37
N PRO A 11 4.56 -5.26 21.46
CA PRO A 11 3.59 -6.36 21.64
C PRO A 11 2.17 -6.06 21.11
N LEU A 12 1.90 -4.84 20.62
CA LEU A 12 0.56 -4.45 20.16
C LEU A 12 0.07 -5.38 19.05
N THR A 13 0.94 -5.66 18.08
CA THR A 13 0.61 -6.50 16.92
C THR A 13 0.59 -8.00 17.20
N GLU A 14 0.87 -8.46 18.41
CA GLU A 14 0.71 -9.88 18.77
C GLU A 14 -0.77 -10.29 18.88
N LYS A 15 -1.64 -9.32 19.14
CA LYS A 15 -3.08 -9.53 19.37
C LYS A 15 -3.96 -8.78 18.38
N ILE A 16 -3.43 -7.78 17.68
CA ILE A 16 -4.19 -6.91 16.78
C ILE A 16 -3.42 -6.83 15.45
N PRO A 17 -3.99 -7.16 14.28
CA PRO A 17 -3.33 -6.89 13.01
C PRO A 17 -2.92 -5.43 12.93
N LYS A 18 -1.72 -5.12 12.43
CA LYS A 18 -1.23 -3.73 12.26
C LYS A 18 -2.28 -2.80 11.64
N PRO A 19 -2.97 -3.17 10.54
CA PRO A 19 -4.02 -2.32 9.95
C PRO A 19 -5.22 -2.01 10.84
N LEU A 20 -5.46 -2.82 11.88
CA LEU A 20 -6.55 -2.65 12.85
C LEU A 20 -6.13 -1.90 14.11
N VAL A 21 -4.84 -1.56 14.25
CA VAL A 21 -4.38 -0.63 15.29
C VAL A 21 -5.09 0.70 15.08
N LYS A 22 -5.59 1.26 16.18
CA LYS A 22 -6.39 2.48 16.16
C LYS A 22 -5.48 3.70 16.25
N VAL A 23 -5.82 4.74 15.51
CA VAL A 23 -5.23 6.07 15.58
C VAL A 23 -6.40 7.02 15.79
N PHE A 24 -6.38 7.80 16.88
CA PHE A 24 -7.49 8.63 17.33
C PHE A 24 -8.82 7.86 17.43
N GLY A 25 -8.74 6.63 17.95
CA GLY A 25 -9.90 5.76 18.16
C GLY A 25 -10.41 4.99 16.92
N LYS A 26 -9.83 5.23 15.74
CA LYS A 26 -10.24 4.60 14.47
C LYS A 26 -9.15 3.67 13.91
N PRO A 27 -9.47 2.42 13.50
CA PRO A 27 -8.49 1.55 12.84
C PRO A 27 -7.87 2.22 11.60
N MET A 28 -6.55 2.13 11.43
CA MET A 28 -5.82 2.76 10.31
C MET A 28 -6.45 2.41 8.95
N ILE A 29 -6.76 1.14 8.72
CA ILE A 29 -7.35 0.69 7.45
C ILE A 29 -8.69 1.38 7.14
N GLU A 30 -9.47 1.77 8.14
CA GLU A 30 -10.73 2.48 7.93
C GLU A 30 -10.52 3.91 7.43
N THR A 31 -9.37 4.54 7.70
CA THR A 31 -9.05 5.85 7.11
C THR A 31 -8.88 5.77 5.59
N ILE A 32 -8.33 4.65 5.11
CA ILE A 32 -8.18 4.36 3.67
C ILE A 32 -9.53 3.98 3.07
N ILE A 33 -10.26 3.04 3.70
CA ILE A 33 -11.55 2.56 3.20
C ILE A 33 -12.54 3.73 3.06
N ASP A 34 -12.65 4.59 4.08
CA ASP A 34 -13.56 5.73 4.03
C ASP A 34 -13.19 6.70 2.89
N GLY A 35 -11.90 6.99 2.69
CA GLY A 35 -11.45 7.82 1.57
C GLY A 35 -11.76 7.22 0.19
N LEU A 36 -11.64 5.89 0.05
CA LEU A 36 -12.01 5.18 -1.18
C LEU A 36 -13.53 5.16 -1.41
N VAL A 37 -14.33 5.02 -0.35
CA VAL A 37 -15.80 5.10 -0.41
C VAL A 37 -16.24 6.50 -0.80
N GLU A 38 -15.68 7.54 -0.19
CA GLU A 38 -15.93 8.95 -0.56
C GLU A 38 -15.58 9.22 -2.03
N ARG A 39 -14.52 8.57 -2.54
CA ARG A 39 -14.10 8.65 -3.94
C ARG A 39 -15.06 7.96 -4.93
N GLY A 40 -15.98 7.14 -4.42
CA GLY A 40 -16.92 6.34 -5.22
C GLY A 40 -16.33 5.02 -5.73
N VAL A 41 -15.33 4.46 -5.05
CA VAL A 41 -14.79 3.14 -5.39
C VAL A 41 -15.85 2.06 -5.17
N LYS A 42 -16.14 1.30 -6.23
CA LYS A 42 -17.25 0.34 -6.24
C LYS A 42 -16.93 -1.00 -5.57
N HIS A 43 -15.65 -1.38 -5.53
CA HIS A 43 -15.21 -2.67 -5.00
C HIS A 43 -13.91 -2.46 -4.24
N ILE A 44 -13.88 -2.88 -2.97
CA ILE A 44 -12.71 -2.79 -2.11
C ILE A 44 -12.30 -4.21 -1.73
N TYR A 45 -11.11 -4.63 -2.15
CA TYR A 45 -10.56 -5.94 -1.81
C TYR A 45 -9.49 -5.79 -0.75
N VAL A 46 -9.73 -6.32 0.44
CA VAL A 46 -8.75 -6.34 1.53
C VAL A 46 -8.08 -7.71 1.56
N VAL A 47 -6.80 -7.73 1.18
CA VAL A 47 -5.98 -8.95 1.25
C VAL A 47 -5.53 -9.17 2.69
N VAL A 48 -6.07 -10.19 3.35
CA VAL A 48 -5.86 -10.54 4.77
C VAL A 48 -5.01 -11.80 4.91
N GLY A 49 -4.42 -12.00 6.10
CA GLY A 49 -3.56 -13.15 6.40
C GLY A 49 -3.43 -13.33 7.89
N TYR A 50 -2.45 -12.68 8.51
CA TYR A 50 -2.27 -12.71 9.96
C TYR A 50 -3.53 -12.20 10.70
N LEU A 51 -4.08 -13.03 11.61
CA LEU A 51 -5.28 -12.73 12.39
C LEU A 51 -6.49 -12.29 11.54
N LYS A 52 -6.65 -12.90 10.35
CA LYS A 52 -7.65 -12.51 9.33
C LYS A 52 -9.08 -12.39 9.86
N GLU A 53 -9.48 -13.19 10.84
CA GLU A 53 -10.83 -13.23 11.40
C GLU A 53 -11.21 -11.89 12.06
N GLN A 54 -10.21 -11.10 12.50
CA GLN A 54 -10.48 -9.79 13.08
C GLN A 54 -10.94 -8.75 12.05
N PHE A 55 -10.83 -9.02 10.75
CA PHE A 55 -11.31 -8.12 9.68
C PHE A 55 -12.79 -8.34 9.35
N ASP A 56 -13.44 -9.39 9.87
CA ASP A 56 -14.83 -9.75 9.53
C ASP A 56 -15.84 -8.62 9.80
N PHE A 57 -15.58 -7.76 10.79
CA PHE A 57 -16.45 -6.61 11.06
C PHE A 57 -16.52 -5.62 9.88
N LEU A 58 -15.48 -5.56 9.03
CA LEU A 58 -15.48 -4.69 7.85
C LEU A 58 -16.55 -5.14 6.84
N LEU A 59 -16.82 -6.44 6.73
CA LEU A 59 -17.88 -6.97 5.85
C LEU A 59 -19.27 -6.51 6.28
N GLN A 60 -19.48 -6.26 7.57
CA GLN A 60 -20.75 -5.76 8.11
C GLN A 60 -20.88 -4.25 7.94
N LYS A 61 -19.76 -3.53 7.93
CA LYS A 61 -19.73 -2.06 7.89
C LYS A 61 -19.68 -1.50 6.46
N TYR A 62 -19.08 -2.22 5.51
CA TYR A 62 -18.89 -1.76 4.14
C TYR A 62 -19.45 -2.78 3.14
N GLU A 63 -20.57 -2.44 2.51
CA GLU A 63 -21.30 -3.35 1.58
C GLU A 63 -20.50 -3.70 0.32
N ASN A 64 -19.56 -2.84 -0.08
CA ASN A 64 -18.71 -2.99 -1.26
C ASN A 64 -17.34 -3.62 -0.96
N LEU A 65 -17.13 -4.14 0.25
CA LEU A 65 -15.85 -4.69 0.69
C LEU A 65 -15.85 -6.22 0.67
N PHE A 66 -14.72 -6.78 0.23
CA PHE A 66 -14.47 -8.22 0.16
C PHE A 66 -13.14 -8.55 0.83
N LEU A 67 -13.09 -9.64 1.59
CA LEU A 67 -11.86 -10.17 2.15
C LEU A 67 -11.29 -11.25 1.22
N ILE A 68 -9.99 -11.17 0.94
CA ILE A 68 -9.24 -12.18 0.17
C ILE A 68 -8.11 -12.70 1.04
N GLU A 69 -8.08 -13.99 1.30
CA GLU A 69 -7.01 -14.58 2.09
C GLU A 69 -5.75 -14.79 1.24
N ASN A 70 -4.64 -14.22 1.68
CA ASN A 70 -3.30 -14.60 1.24
C ASN A 70 -2.77 -15.66 2.21
N THR A 71 -2.69 -16.93 1.77
CA THR A 71 -2.19 -18.05 2.56
C THR A 71 -0.66 -18.12 2.62
N GLU A 72 0.04 -17.38 1.76
CA GLU A 72 1.50 -17.40 1.60
C GLU A 72 2.21 -16.31 2.42
N PHE A 73 1.47 -15.46 3.12
CA PHE A 73 1.96 -14.27 3.85
C PHE A 73 3.10 -14.53 4.87
N ARG A 74 3.26 -15.79 5.30
CA ARG A 74 4.31 -16.20 6.26
C ARG A 74 5.65 -16.51 5.60
N THR A 75 5.63 -16.88 4.32
CA THR A 75 6.79 -17.44 3.61
C THR A 75 7.19 -16.61 2.40
N ILE A 76 6.26 -15.84 1.83
CA ILE A 76 6.47 -15.02 0.65
C ILE A 76 6.22 -13.56 1.03
N ASN A 77 7.09 -12.67 0.57
CA ASN A 77 7.00 -11.24 0.78
C ASN A 77 5.72 -10.66 0.10
N ASN A 78 5.53 -9.34 0.16
CA ASN A 78 4.25 -8.71 -0.13
C ASN A 78 3.76 -8.88 -1.58
N ILE A 79 4.61 -9.35 -2.51
CA ILE A 79 4.20 -9.81 -3.85
C ILE A 79 3.08 -10.84 -3.81
N SER A 80 3.08 -11.72 -2.80
CA SER A 80 2.02 -12.73 -2.61
C SER A 80 0.64 -12.11 -2.38
N SER A 81 0.59 -10.92 -1.78
CA SER A 81 -0.68 -10.22 -1.57
C SER A 81 -1.28 -9.73 -2.88
N ILE A 82 -0.43 -9.28 -3.82
CA ILE A 82 -0.88 -8.88 -5.15
C ILE A 82 -1.19 -10.12 -6.01
N HIS A 83 -0.41 -11.19 -5.92
CA HIS A 83 -0.69 -12.45 -6.60
C HIS A 83 -2.09 -12.99 -6.26
N ALA A 84 -2.50 -12.95 -4.98
CA ALA A 84 -3.84 -13.35 -4.53
C ALA A 84 -4.99 -12.58 -5.20
N VAL A 85 -4.73 -11.37 -5.72
CA VAL A 85 -5.73 -10.52 -6.39
C VAL A 85 -5.44 -10.28 -7.87
N ALA A 86 -4.38 -10.87 -8.41
CA ALA A 86 -3.99 -10.73 -9.82
C ALA A 86 -5.14 -11.07 -10.81
N PRO A 87 -6.02 -12.07 -10.57
CA PRO A 87 -7.17 -12.33 -11.45
C PRO A 87 -8.22 -11.22 -11.51
N ILE A 88 -8.18 -10.25 -10.59
CA ILE A 88 -9.09 -9.10 -10.52
C ILE A 88 -8.43 -7.85 -11.14
N MET A 89 -7.11 -7.72 -11.00
CA MET A 89 -6.35 -6.59 -11.51
C MET A 89 -6.45 -6.44 -13.02
N GLY A 90 -6.62 -5.19 -13.47
CA GLY A 90 -6.70 -4.84 -14.88
C GLY A 90 -8.08 -5.00 -15.53
N LYS A 91 -9.11 -5.37 -14.76
CA LYS A 91 -10.52 -5.28 -15.19
C LYS A 91 -11.04 -3.84 -15.19
N GLU A 92 -10.59 -3.05 -14.22
CA GLU A 92 -10.91 -1.63 -14.04
C GLU A 92 -9.67 -0.89 -13.54
N ASP A 93 -9.73 0.45 -13.55
CA ASP A 93 -8.73 1.28 -12.89
C ASP A 93 -8.80 1.03 -11.38
N CYS A 94 -7.65 0.93 -10.70
CA CYS A 94 -7.63 0.52 -9.29
C CYS A 94 -6.60 1.31 -8.46
N PHE A 95 -6.93 1.45 -7.18
CA PHE A 95 -5.96 1.79 -6.15
C PHE A 95 -5.31 0.51 -5.61
N ILE A 96 -4.03 0.59 -5.28
CA ILE A 96 -3.31 -0.38 -4.46
C ILE A 96 -2.78 0.39 -3.26
N CYS A 97 -3.23 0.00 -2.06
CA CYS A 97 -2.88 0.67 -0.81
C CYS A 97 -2.25 -0.33 0.16
N GLU A 98 -1.15 0.04 0.79
CA GLU A 98 -0.69 -0.55 2.04
C GLU A 98 -1.67 -0.19 3.16
N ALA A 99 -1.90 -1.11 4.11
CA ALA A 99 -3.00 -0.97 5.07
C ALA A 99 -2.56 -0.43 6.45
N ASP A 100 -1.29 -0.07 6.59
CA ASP A 100 -0.61 0.51 7.74
C ASP A 100 -0.38 2.01 7.60
N LEU A 101 -1.21 2.65 6.79
CA LEU A 101 -1.22 4.08 6.57
C LEU A 101 -2.33 4.72 7.41
N TYR A 102 -1.99 5.76 8.15
CA TYR A 102 -2.95 6.70 8.71
C TYR A 102 -3.17 7.84 7.71
N VAL A 103 -4.36 7.89 7.10
CA VAL A 103 -4.76 8.98 6.21
C VAL A 103 -5.51 10.04 7.03
N ALA A 104 -4.85 11.16 7.29
CA ALA A 104 -5.41 12.30 8.03
C ALA A 104 -6.30 13.19 7.16
N ASP A 105 -6.06 13.21 5.85
CA ASP A 105 -6.79 14.01 4.87
C ASP A 105 -7.25 13.12 3.71
N SER A 106 -8.54 12.74 3.71
CA SER A 106 -9.11 11.86 2.67
C SER A 106 -9.18 12.53 1.29
N SER A 107 -8.96 13.84 1.18
CA SER A 107 -8.96 14.54 -0.11
C SER A 107 -7.87 14.05 -1.06
N ILE A 108 -6.83 13.37 -0.55
CA ILE A 108 -5.79 12.74 -1.38
C ILE A 108 -6.38 11.72 -2.39
N PHE A 109 -7.51 11.09 -2.06
CA PHE A 109 -8.18 10.15 -2.95
C PHE A 109 -9.05 10.87 -4.01
N GLN A 110 -9.40 12.13 -3.78
CA GLN A 110 -10.33 12.90 -4.61
C GLN A 110 -9.68 13.54 -5.84
N ALA A 111 -8.35 13.39 -5.99
CA ALA A 111 -7.63 13.88 -7.16
C ALA A 111 -8.18 13.28 -8.48
N GLU A 112 -8.20 14.11 -9.53
CA GLU A 112 -8.48 13.66 -10.89
C GLU A 112 -7.22 13.03 -11.50
N LEU A 113 -7.10 11.70 -11.39
CA LEU A 113 -5.93 10.97 -11.86
C LEU A 113 -6.06 10.62 -13.36
N LYS A 114 -5.24 11.26 -14.18
CA LYS A 114 -5.23 11.05 -15.66
C LYS A 114 -4.21 10.02 -16.11
N HIS A 115 -3.20 9.75 -15.30
CA HIS A 115 -2.13 8.80 -15.54
C HIS A 115 -1.97 7.89 -14.33
N SER A 116 -1.53 6.65 -14.57
CA SER A 116 -1.14 5.76 -13.48
C SER A 116 -0.02 6.42 -12.67
N CYS A 117 -0.06 6.31 -11.35
CA CYS A 117 0.82 7.04 -10.48
C CYS A 117 1.07 6.34 -9.15
N TYR A 118 2.23 6.64 -8.57
CA TYR A 118 2.46 6.45 -7.14
C TYR A 118 2.22 7.75 -6.40
N TYR A 119 1.74 7.63 -5.17
CA TYR A 119 1.71 8.74 -4.23
C TYR A 119 3.09 8.85 -3.58
N GLY A 120 3.63 10.07 -3.53
CA GLY A 120 4.96 10.29 -2.98
C GLY A 120 5.17 11.65 -2.32
N LYS A 121 6.16 11.71 -1.43
CA LYS A 121 6.57 12.94 -0.72
C LYS A 121 7.99 13.30 -1.12
N MET A 122 8.20 14.54 -1.54
CA MET A 122 9.55 15.02 -1.84
C MET A 122 10.41 15.04 -0.57
N VAL A 123 11.55 14.36 -0.62
CA VAL A 123 12.56 14.36 0.44
C VAL A 123 13.85 14.96 -0.13
N LYS A 124 14.30 16.06 0.48
CA LYS A 124 15.60 16.67 0.15
C LYS A 124 16.72 15.93 0.85
N GLY A 125 17.81 15.67 0.15
CA GLY A 125 18.93 14.91 0.65
C GLY A 125 18.77 13.40 0.46
N HIS A 126 19.62 12.65 1.17
CA HIS A 126 19.67 11.19 1.10
C HIS A 126 18.45 10.55 1.79
N SER A 127 17.87 9.54 1.14
CA SER A 127 16.78 8.72 1.65
C SER A 127 17.18 7.25 1.57
N ASP A 128 16.93 6.47 2.63
CA ASP A 128 17.13 5.01 2.64
C ASP A 128 15.86 4.23 2.25
N ASP A 129 14.76 4.94 2.02
CA ASP A 129 13.46 4.37 1.69
C ASP A 129 13.31 4.07 0.19
N TRP A 130 12.15 3.55 -0.17
CA TRP A 130 11.71 3.45 -1.56
C TRP A 130 11.51 4.84 -2.15
N VAL A 131 12.19 5.13 -3.25
CA VAL A 131 12.16 6.39 -3.97
C VAL A 131 11.70 6.21 -5.42
N PHE A 132 11.26 7.33 -6.00
CA PHE A 132 10.95 7.46 -7.41
C PHE A 132 11.97 8.39 -8.09
N GLU A 133 12.80 7.83 -8.97
CA GLU A 133 13.59 8.65 -9.90
C GLU A 133 12.72 8.98 -11.11
N GLN A 134 12.73 10.24 -11.53
CA GLN A 134 11.93 10.74 -12.65
C GLN A 134 12.83 11.27 -13.77
N ASP A 135 12.35 11.16 -15.02
CA ASP A 135 12.93 11.88 -16.14
C ASP A 135 12.50 13.36 -16.17
N GLU A 136 12.99 14.11 -17.16
CA GLU A 136 12.67 15.53 -17.37
C GLU A 136 11.18 15.83 -17.60
N ASN A 137 10.38 14.81 -17.97
CA ASN A 137 8.94 14.92 -18.19
C ASN A 137 8.13 14.48 -16.97
N GLY A 138 8.78 14.17 -15.85
CA GLY A 138 8.13 13.71 -14.62
C GLY A 138 7.68 12.25 -14.66
N ARG A 139 8.09 11.47 -15.68
CA ARG A 139 7.82 10.04 -15.73
C ARG A 139 8.78 9.31 -14.80
N ILE A 140 8.26 8.41 -13.97
CA ILE A 140 9.06 7.53 -13.13
C ILE A 140 9.86 6.58 -14.04
N ILE A 141 11.18 6.60 -13.88
CA ILE A 141 12.13 5.74 -14.60
C ILE A 141 12.75 4.67 -13.69
N ARG A 142 12.62 4.82 -12.38
CA ARG A 142 13.05 3.84 -11.37
C ARG A 142 12.16 3.87 -10.15
N VAL A 143 11.76 2.70 -9.68
CA VAL A 143 11.17 2.47 -8.36
C VAL A 143 12.15 1.60 -7.58
N GLY A 144 12.68 2.07 -6.47
CA GLY A 144 13.70 1.29 -5.74
C GLY A 144 14.18 1.99 -4.48
N LYS A 145 14.93 1.27 -3.65
CA LYS A 145 15.54 1.84 -2.44
C LYS A 145 16.70 2.77 -2.75
N TYR A 146 16.95 3.69 -1.83
CA TYR A 146 18.06 4.64 -1.80
C TYR A 146 17.96 5.72 -2.88
N GLY A 147 17.93 6.99 -2.50
CA GLY A 147 17.87 8.10 -3.45
C GLY A 147 18.34 9.42 -2.88
N TYR A 148 18.41 10.43 -3.74
CA TYR A 148 18.78 11.79 -3.35
C TYR A 148 17.87 12.79 -4.05
N ASP A 149 17.27 13.70 -3.28
CA ASP A 149 16.32 14.70 -3.80
C ASP A 149 15.18 14.07 -4.63
N ASN A 150 14.65 12.94 -4.15
CA ASN A 150 13.59 12.18 -4.80
C ASN A 150 12.29 12.20 -3.99
N PHE A 151 11.20 11.79 -4.64
CA PHE A 151 9.97 11.47 -3.93
C PHE A 151 10.10 10.10 -3.27
N ASN A 152 9.85 10.03 -1.96
CA ASN A 152 9.67 8.78 -1.22
C ASN A 152 8.27 8.23 -1.46
N MET A 153 8.15 6.90 -1.57
CA MET A 153 6.89 6.17 -1.66
C MET A 153 6.02 6.39 -0.42
N CYS A 154 4.70 6.49 -0.60
CA CYS A 154 3.73 6.69 0.48
C CYS A 154 2.67 5.57 0.58
N GLY A 155 3.00 4.36 0.14
CA GLY A 155 2.14 3.17 0.27
C GLY A 155 0.83 3.20 -0.54
N ILE A 156 0.60 4.21 -1.39
CA ILE A 156 -0.57 4.29 -2.27
C ILE A 156 -0.10 4.40 -3.72
N ALA A 157 -0.70 3.60 -4.59
CA ALA A 157 -0.62 3.73 -6.03
C ALA A 157 -2.01 3.69 -6.66
N TRP A 158 -2.16 4.31 -7.81
CA TRP A 158 -3.33 4.22 -8.66
C TRP A 158 -2.92 3.84 -10.07
N PHE A 159 -3.58 2.85 -10.64
CA PHE A 159 -3.27 2.36 -11.97
C PHE A 159 -4.50 2.39 -12.85
N LYS A 160 -4.30 2.83 -14.10
CA LYS A 160 -5.22 2.49 -15.17
C LYS A 160 -5.26 0.98 -15.36
N ALA A 161 -6.42 0.45 -15.75
CA ALA A 161 -6.66 -0.97 -15.96
C ALA A 161 -5.55 -1.63 -16.82
N LYS A 162 -5.12 -0.95 -17.90
CA LYS A 162 -4.05 -1.45 -18.78
C LYS A 162 -2.71 -1.66 -18.06
N ASP A 163 -2.32 -0.74 -17.17
CA ASP A 163 -1.02 -0.78 -16.49
C ASP A 163 -1.09 -1.77 -15.32
N ALA A 164 -2.23 -1.81 -14.61
CA ALA A 164 -2.53 -2.82 -13.60
C ALA A 164 -2.46 -4.24 -14.19
N LYS A 165 -2.96 -4.44 -15.42
CA LYS A 165 -2.89 -5.73 -16.11
C LYS A 165 -1.46 -6.16 -16.38
N ILE A 166 -0.60 -5.25 -16.86
CA ILE A 166 0.82 -5.54 -17.12
C ILE A 166 1.52 -6.01 -15.83
N ILE A 167 1.27 -5.33 -14.72
CA ILE A 167 1.84 -5.69 -13.41
C ILE A 167 1.32 -7.05 -12.94
N ALA A 168 0.00 -7.27 -13.04
CA ALA A 168 -0.61 -8.54 -12.65
C ALA A 168 -0.06 -9.72 -13.47
N ASP A 169 0.02 -9.57 -14.79
CA ASP A 169 0.57 -10.59 -15.68
C ASP A 169 2.04 -10.88 -15.37
N ALA A 170 2.84 -9.83 -15.06
CA ALA A 170 4.24 -9.98 -14.68
C ALA A 170 4.42 -10.71 -13.34
N ILE A 171 3.55 -10.46 -12.35
CA ILE A 171 3.56 -11.19 -11.07
C ILE A 171 3.20 -12.66 -11.30
N VAL A 172 2.16 -12.95 -12.08
CA VAL A 172 1.78 -14.33 -12.44
C VAL A 172 2.91 -15.03 -13.21
N GLU A 173 3.64 -14.31 -14.06
CA GLU A 173 4.81 -14.85 -14.76
C GLU A 173 5.96 -15.18 -13.79
N ALA A 174 6.27 -14.29 -12.85
CA ALA A 174 7.31 -14.52 -11.85
C ALA A 174 7.06 -15.80 -11.03
N TYR A 175 5.79 -16.08 -10.70
CA TYR A 175 5.36 -17.28 -9.97
C TYR A 175 5.65 -18.60 -10.72
N LYS A 176 5.91 -18.58 -12.03
CA LYS A 176 6.31 -19.77 -12.80
C LYS A 176 7.74 -20.22 -12.51
N TYR A 177 8.53 -19.38 -11.84
CA TYR A 177 9.95 -19.63 -11.56
C TYR A 177 10.25 -19.56 -10.05
N PRO A 178 9.91 -20.61 -9.27
CA PRO A 178 10.24 -20.68 -7.85
C PRO A 178 11.73 -20.44 -7.56
N GLY A 179 12.02 -19.79 -6.44
CA GLY A 179 13.34 -19.35 -6.02
C GLY A 179 13.73 -17.94 -6.48
N THR A 180 12.86 -17.26 -7.25
CA THR A 180 13.16 -15.93 -7.82
C THR A 180 12.31 -14.80 -7.23
N TYR A 181 11.15 -15.09 -6.66
CA TYR A 181 10.14 -14.08 -6.32
C TYR A 181 9.82 -14.00 -4.83
N GLU A 182 10.22 -14.99 -4.03
CA GLU A 182 9.77 -15.17 -2.65
C GLU A 182 10.14 -13.99 -1.75
N ASN A 183 11.23 -13.30 -2.05
CA ASN A 183 11.71 -12.14 -1.32
C ASN A 183 11.31 -10.80 -1.96
N LEU A 184 10.72 -10.81 -3.16
CA LEU A 184 10.41 -9.59 -3.89
C LEU A 184 9.21 -8.86 -3.26
N PHE A 185 9.32 -7.53 -3.24
CA PHE A 185 8.16 -6.68 -3.11
C PHE A 185 7.41 -6.65 -4.45
N TRP A 186 6.10 -6.42 -4.44
CA TRP A 186 5.37 -6.21 -5.69
C TRP A 186 5.90 -4.98 -6.46
N ASP A 187 6.42 -3.98 -5.75
CA ASP A 187 7.09 -2.80 -6.31
C ASP A 187 8.37 -3.14 -7.09
N ASP A 188 9.07 -4.22 -6.73
CA ASP A 188 10.20 -4.73 -7.54
C ASP A 188 9.71 -5.16 -8.93
N ILE A 189 8.54 -5.80 -9.01
CA ILE A 189 7.94 -6.18 -10.29
C ILE A 189 7.50 -4.94 -11.08
N VAL A 190 6.97 -3.93 -10.41
CA VAL A 190 6.66 -2.64 -11.06
C VAL A 190 7.92 -2.03 -11.66
N ASN A 191 9.03 -2.01 -10.92
CA ASN A 191 10.31 -1.50 -11.41
C ASN A 191 10.83 -2.32 -12.61
N GLN A 192 10.70 -3.65 -12.59
CA GLN A 192 11.06 -4.49 -13.73
C GLN A 192 10.21 -4.17 -14.98
N GLN A 193 8.96 -3.73 -14.78
CA GLN A 193 8.05 -3.33 -15.84
C GLN A 193 8.08 -1.83 -16.15
N ILE A 194 9.03 -1.05 -15.59
CA ILE A 194 8.98 0.42 -15.66
C ILE A 194 8.98 0.98 -17.09
N LYS A 195 9.50 0.23 -18.07
CA LYS A 195 9.46 0.59 -19.50
C LYS A 195 8.11 0.32 -20.17
N ASN A 196 7.30 -0.58 -19.61
CA ASN A 196 6.03 -1.05 -20.16
C ASN A 196 4.82 -0.31 -19.57
N VAL A 197 4.98 0.33 -18.41
CA VAL A 197 3.95 1.18 -17.78
C VAL A 197 4.31 2.66 -17.89
N ASN A 198 3.32 3.55 -17.83
CA ASN A 198 3.58 4.99 -17.76
C ASN A 198 3.16 5.54 -16.41
N LEU A 199 4.15 5.71 -15.52
CA LEU A 199 3.94 6.13 -14.15
C LEU A 199 4.48 7.54 -13.93
N ILE A 200 3.74 8.32 -13.15
CA ILE A 200 4.16 9.62 -12.62
C ILE A 200 4.05 9.60 -11.10
N VAL A 201 4.59 10.61 -10.42
CA VAL A 201 4.33 10.83 -9.00
C VAL A 201 3.12 11.75 -8.83
N HIS A 202 2.17 11.36 -8.00
CA HIS A 202 1.18 12.25 -7.41
C HIS A 202 1.69 12.70 -6.05
N GLU A 203 2.06 13.97 -5.94
CA GLU A 203 2.63 14.50 -4.71
C GLU A 203 1.57 14.60 -3.59
N VAL A 204 1.95 14.19 -2.39
CA VAL A 204 1.19 14.41 -1.16
C VAL A 204 2.06 15.06 -0.10
N PHE A 205 1.43 15.72 0.86
CA PHE A 205 2.11 16.46 1.92
C PHE A 205 2.22 15.65 3.23
N HIS A 206 3.18 16.03 4.06
CA HIS A 206 3.53 15.33 5.30
C HIS A 206 2.37 15.18 6.29
N ASN A 207 1.40 16.11 6.29
CA ASN A 207 0.26 16.11 7.18
C ASN A 207 -0.96 15.34 6.65
N GLN A 208 -0.93 14.84 5.42
CA GLN A 208 -2.10 14.20 4.79
C GLN A 208 -2.13 12.69 5.01
N ILE A 209 -0.96 12.05 5.05
CA ILE A 209 -0.82 10.61 5.17
C ILE A 209 0.46 10.28 5.93
N THR A 210 0.44 9.28 6.79
CA THR A 210 1.62 8.82 7.55
C THR A 210 1.63 7.30 7.58
N GLU A 211 2.74 6.68 7.16
CA GLU A 211 2.99 5.27 7.44
C GLU A 211 3.39 5.14 8.91
N ILE A 212 2.76 4.22 9.63
CA ILE A 212 3.06 3.96 11.04
C ILE A 212 3.70 2.60 11.12
N ASP A 213 4.99 2.52 11.41
CA ASP A 213 5.81 1.31 11.30
C ASP A 213 6.36 0.83 12.64
N SER A 214 6.30 1.69 13.64
CA SER A 214 6.78 1.47 15.01
C SER A 214 5.82 2.08 16.03
N ILE A 215 5.98 1.67 17.29
CA ILE A 215 5.23 2.29 18.40
C ILE A 215 5.63 3.76 18.57
N ALA A 216 6.90 4.11 18.34
CA ALA A 216 7.38 5.49 18.44
C ALA A 216 6.69 6.42 17.40
N GLU A 217 6.52 5.97 16.16
CA GLU A 217 5.77 6.76 15.16
C GLU A 217 4.28 6.83 15.51
N LEU A 218 3.71 5.76 16.04
CA LEU A 218 2.32 5.75 16.51
C LEU A 218 2.11 6.80 17.61
N GLU A 219 3.04 6.92 18.56
CA GLU A 219 3.00 7.93 19.62
C GLU A 219 3.17 9.36 19.12
N MET A 220 3.96 9.57 18.06
CA MET A 220 4.10 10.88 17.42
C MET A 220 2.80 11.32 16.75
N VAL A 221 2.02 10.36 16.23
CA VAL A 221 0.72 10.63 15.59
C VAL A 221 -0.39 10.73 16.63
N ASP A 222 -0.51 9.76 17.54
CA ASP A 222 -1.55 9.68 18.56
C ASP A 222 -0.94 9.61 19.97
N PRO A 223 -0.92 10.74 20.72
CA PRO A 223 -0.32 10.80 22.05
C PRO A 223 -0.94 9.86 23.10
N ASP A 224 -2.14 9.28 22.87
CA ASP A 224 -2.74 8.30 23.78
C ASP A 224 -1.91 7.01 23.91
N TYR A 225 -0.95 6.81 23.00
CA TYR A 225 0.00 5.70 23.02
C TYR A 225 1.23 5.93 23.89
N GLN A 226 1.47 7.15 24.43
CA GLN A 226 2.61 7.43 25.33
C GLN A 226 2.68 6.53 26.57
N LYS A 227 1.55 5.89 26.94
CA LYS A 227 1.44 4.94 28.06
C LYS A 227 2.11 3.59 27.84
N TYR A 228 2.63 3.32 26.63
CA TYR A 228 3.33 2.08 26.28
C TYR A 228 4.86 2.16 26.44
N ASN A 229 5.39 3.31 26.88
CA ASN A 229 6.79 3.51 27.28
C ASN A 229 7.04 3.26 28.78
#